data_AF-A0A4D9DGY2-F1
#
_entry.id   AF-A0A4D9DGY2-F1
#
_cell.length_a   1.000
_cell.length_b   1.000
_cell.length_c   1.000
_cell.angle_alpha   90.00
_cell.angle_beta   90.00
_cell.angle_gamma   90.00
#
_symmetry.space_group_name_H-M   'P 1'
#
loop_
_entity.id
_entity.type
_entity.pdbx_description
1 polymer ?
#
loop_
_entity_poly.entity_id
_entity_poly.type
_entity_poly.pdbx_seq_one_letter_code
_entity_poly.pdbx_strand_id
1 'polypeptide(L)'
;MFAILAERALGPRLYGVFPQGRLEQYIPSRRLRTEDLQDPDISREIAMKMSRFHGMVMPFNKEPKWLFGTMERYLKQIAELTFPQEAQRKKFNELKAYNLQKEMGSLR
;
A
#
# COMPACT_ATOMS: atom_id res chain seq x y z
N MET A 1 12.95 -0.16 4.13
CA MET A 1 11.88 -0.17 5.15
C MET A 1 11.97 -1.39 6.06
N PHE A 2 11.89 -2.62 5.54
CA PHE A 2 11.82 -3.87 6.34
C PHE A 2 12.94 -4.03 7.38
N ALA A 3 14.21 -3.82 7.00
CA ALA A 3 15.33 -3.94 7.94
C ALA A 3 15.17 -3.03 9.16
N ILE A 4 14.78 -1.76 8.95
CA ILE A 4 14.61 -0.80 10.06
C ILE A 4 13.47 -1.20 11.00
N LEU A 5 12.39 -1.76 10.47
CA LEU A 5 11.30 -2.26 11.30
C LEU A 5 11.71 -3.49 12.11
N ALA A 6 12.50 -4.40 11.53
CA ALA A 6 13.05 -5.56 12.22
C ALA A 6 14.04 -5.14 13.33
N GLU A 7 14.99 -4.25 13.03
CA GLU A 7 15.98 -3.73 13.98
C GLU A 7 15.32 -3.00 15.17
N ARG A 8 14.20 -2.30 14.93
CA ARG A 8 13.45 -1.60 15.99
C ARG A 8 12.44 -2.50 16.71
N ALA A 9 12.43 -3.81 16.44
CA ALA A 9 11.44 -4.76 16.96
C ALA A 9 9.97 -4.33 16.73
N LEU A 10 9.71 -3.66 15.59
CA LEU A 10 8.39 -3.21 15.15
C LEU A 10 7.77 -4.14 14.08
N GLY A 11 8.47 -5.20 13.72
CA GLY A 11 8.04 -6.23 12.78
C GLY A 11 8.73 -7.56 13.05
N PRO A 12 8.45 -8.59 12.25
CA PRO A 12 9.16 -9.87 12.35
C PRO A 12 10.65 -9.68 12.11
N ARG A 13 11.48 -10.53 12.74
CA ARG A 13 12.92 -10.56 12.44
C ARG A 13 13.12 -10.86 10.96
N LEU A 14 14.06 -10.15 10.34
CA LEU A 14 14.41 -10.33 8.92
C LEU A 14 15.64 -11.23 8.82
N TYR A 15 15.52 -12.38 8.18
CA TYR A 15 16.62 -13.34 7.99
C TYR A 15 17.38 -13.13 6.68
N GLY A 16 16.72 -12.58 5.65
CA GLY A 16 17.36 -12.31 4.37
C GLY A 16 16.42 -11.67 3.35
N VAL A 17 17.00 -10.99 2.37
CA VAL A 17 16.30 -10.36 1.23
C VAL A 17 16.97 -10.81 -0.05
N PHE A 18 16.17 -11.15 -1.06
CA PHE A 18 16.61 -11.60 -2.38
C PHE A 18 15.71 -10.98 -3.47
N PRO A 19 16.09 -11.02 -4.76
CA PRO A 19 15.45 -10.19 -5.79
C PRO A 19 13.93 -10.37 -5.97
N GLN A 20 13.35 -11.48 -5.48
CA GLN A 20 11.91 -11.79 -5.59
C GLN A 20 11.23 -11.99 -4.23
N GLY A 21 11.88 -11.67 -3.12
CA GLY A 21 11.27 -11.90 -1.82
C GLY A 21 12.18 -11.69 -0.62
N ARG A 22 11.72 -12.21 0.50
CA ARG A 22 12.43 -12.14 1.78
C ARG A 22 12.06 -13.33 2.66
N LEU A 23 12.96 -13.67 3.57
CA LEU A 23 12.73 -14.63 4.66
C LEU A 23 12.58 -13.83 5.96
N GLU A 24 11.49 -14.05 6.68
CA GLU A 24 11.19 -13.37 7.94
C GLU A 24 10.60 -14.33 8.98
N GLN A 25 10.68 -13.94 10.25
CA GLN A 25 10.15 -14.71 11.37
C GLN A 25 8.65 -14.98 11.20
N TYR A 26 8.26 -16.24 11.40
CA TYR A 26 6.85 -16.61 11.53
C TYR A 26 6.29 -16.13 12.87
N ILE A 27 5.13 -15.45 12.83
CA ILE A 27 4.40 -14.98 14.00
C ILE A 27 3.08 -15.77 14.07
N PRO A 28 2.93 -16.71 15.03
CA PRO A 28 1.66 -17.41 15.24
C PRO A 28 0.58 -16.41 15.64
N SER A 29 -0.34 -16.10 14.71
CA SER A 29 -1.36 -15.07 14.91
C SER A 29 -2.55 -15.27 13.97
N ARG A 30 -3.67 -14.64 14.30
CA ARG A 30 -4.84 -14.48 13.42
C ARG A 30 -4.87 -13.04 12.91
N ARG A 31 -5.11 -12.85 11.60
CA ARG A 31 -5.42 -11.53 11.05
C ARG A 31 -6.81 -11.05 11.48
N LEU A 32 -6.96 -9.76 11.73
CA LEU A 32 -8.26 -9.14 11.88
C LEU A 32 -9.08 -9.27 10.59
N ARG A 33 -10.39 -9.39 10.74
CA ARG A 33 -11.39 -9.31 9.68
C ARG A 33 -11.96 -7.89 9.65
N THR A 34 -12.61 -7.53 8.55
CA THR A 34 -13.27 -6.22 8.43
C THR A 34 -14.26 -5.95 9.56
N GLU A 35 -15.03 -6.98 9.95
CA GLU A 35 -15.99 -6.92 11.06
C GLU A 35 -15.34 -6.69 12.44
N ASP A 36 -14.07 -7.06 12.62
CA ASP A 36 -13.34 -6.81 13.87
C ASP A 36 -12.96 -5.32 14.01
N LEU A 37 -12.86 -4.57 12.90
CA LEU A 37 -12.37 -3.19 12.93
C LEU A 37 -13.34 -2.20 13.59
N GLN A 38 -14.63 -2.50 13.59
CA GLN A 38 -15.65 -1.66 14.22
C GLN A 38 -15.67 -1.78 15.75
N ASP A 39 -15.02 -2.80 16.31
CA ASP A 39 -14.92 -2.97 17.76
C ASP A 39 -14.09 -1.82 18.36
N PRO A 40 -14.62 -1.06 19.34
CA PRO A 40 -13.94 0.11 19.88
C PRO A 40 -12.58 -0.19 20.53
N ASP A 41 -12.45 -1.34 21.19
CA ASP A 41 -11.21 -1.73 21.87
C ASP A 41 -10.13 -2.08 20.84
N ILE A 42 -10.49 -2.80 19.78
CA ILE A 42 -9.61 -3.11 18.65
C ILE A 42 -9.22 -1.82 17.90
N SER A 43 -10.19 -0.94 17.60
CA SER A 43 -9.94 0.33 16.92
C SER A 43 -8.99 1.22 17.72
N ARG A 44 -9.15 1.29 19.05
CA ARG A 44 -8.22 1.99 19.95
C ARG A 44 -6.80 1.41 19.85
N GLU A 45 -6.67 0.09 19.86
CA GLU A 45 -5.38 -0.60 19.71
C GLU A 45 -4.71 -0.34 18.36
N ILE A 46 -5.49 -0.21 17.27
CA ILE A 46 -4.99 0.18 15.95
C ILE A 46 -4.50 1.63 15.99
N ALA A 47 -5.30 2.55 16.53
CA ALA A 47 -4.98 3.97 16.61
C ALA A 47 -3.68 4.23 17.38
N MET A 48 -3.47 3.55 18.52
CA MET A 48 -2.22 3.67 19.29
C MET A 48 -1.00 3.20 18.49
N LYS A 49 -1.11 2.07 17.78
CA LYS A 49 -0.02 1.58 16.92
C LYS A 49 0.23 2.54 15.76
N MET A 50 -0.81 3.00 15.08
CA MET A 50 -0.70 3.98 13.98
C MET A 50 -0.02 5.28 14.43
N SER A 51 -0.39 5.81 15.61
CA SER A 51 0.27 6.98 16.19
C SER A 51 1.78 6.77 16.37
N ARG A 52 2.17 5.61 16.94
CA ARG A 52 3.59 5.23 17.08
C ARG A 52 4.30 5.13 15.72
N PHE A 53 3.66 4.55 14.71
CA PHE A 53 4.22 4.43 13.36
C PHE A 53 4.41 5.81 12.70
N HIS A 54 3.43 6.70 12.79
CA HIS A 54 3.50 8.05 12.24
C HIS A 54 4.56 8.92 12.94
N GLY A 55 4.82 8.70 14.23
CA GLY A 55 5.86 9.40 14.98
C GLY A 55 7.30 8.93 14.69
N MET A 56 7.51 7.91 13.85
CA MET A 56 8.85 7.39 13.62
C MET A 56 9.72 8.30 12.76
N VAL A 57 10.90 8.63 13.27
CA VAL A 57 11.96 9.22 12.45
C VAL A 57 12.64 8.12 11.63
N MET A 58 12.30 8.09 10.34
CA MET A 58 12.86 7.14 9.36
C MET A 58 13.91 7.80 8.45
N PRO A 59 14.99 7.12 8.06
CA PRO A 59 16.03 7.67 7.18
C PRO A 59 15.62 7.54 5.69
N PHE A 60 14.49 8.15 5.32
CA PHE A 60 14.00 8.19 3.95
C PHE A 60 13.68 9.64 3.56
N ASN A 61 13.49 9.87 2.26
CA ASN A 61 12.98 11.13 1.74
C ASN A 61 11.65 11.48 2.44
N LYS A 62 11.56 12.72 2.93
CA LYS A 62 10.42 13.26 3.68
C LYS A 62 9.40 13.97 2.80
N GLU A 63 9.76 14.24 1.55
CA GLU A 63 8.85 14.82 0.59
C GLU A 63 7.70 13.85 0.28
N PRO A 64 6.42 14.28 0.35
CA PRO A 64 5.24 13.43 0.17
C PRO A 64 4.98 13.08 -1.31
N LYS A 65 6.02 12.65 -2.03
CA LYS A 65 5.97 12.37 -3.48
C LYS A 65 5.44 10.99 -3.81
N TRP A 66 5.47 10.06 -2.86
CA TRP A 66 5.23 8.63 -3.12
C TRP A 66 3.79 8.33 -3.58
N LEU A 67 2.78 8.94 -2.96
CA LEU A 67 1.38 8.69 -3.28
C LEU A 67 1.07 9.11 -4.72
N PHE A 68 1.26 10.40 -5.03
CA PHE A 68 0.98 10.94 -6.36
C PHE A 68 1.87 10.34 -7.44
N GLY A 69 3.17 10.15 -7.18
CA GLY A 69 4.08 9.51 -8.14
C GLY A 69 3.70 8.04 -8.43
N THR A 70 3.16 7.33 -7.43
CA THR A 70 2.65 5.96 -7.64
C THR A 70 1.37 5.95 -8.46
N MET A 71 0.43 6.86 -8.17
CA MET A 71 -0.81 6.98 -8.93
C MET A 71 -0.54 7.34 -10.39
N GLU A 72 0.36 8.29 -10.67
CA GLU A 72 0.76 8.68 -12.02
C GLU A 72 1.40 7.52 -12.79
N ARG A 73 2.31 6.77 -12.14
CA ARG A 73 2.91 5.57 -12.73
C ARG A 73 1.84 4.55 -13.11
N TYR A 74 0.87 4.31 -12.24
CA TYR A 74 -0.22 3.38 -12.53
C TYR A 74 -1.12 3.88 -13.66
N LEU A 75 -1.45 5.17 -13.72
CA LEU A 75 -2.22 5.72 -14.85
C LEU A 75 -1.49 5.55 -16.18
N LYS A 76 -0.17 5.74 -16.21
CA LYS A 76 0.64 5.47 -17.41
C LYS A 76 0.57 4.00 -17.82
N GLN A 77 0.75 3.08 -16.87
CA GLN A 77 0.64 1.65 -17.15
C GLN A 77 -0.76 1.29 -17.67
N ILE A 78 -1.81 1.82 -17.04
CA ILE A 78 -3.20 1.63 -17.45
C ILE A 78 -3.43 2.14 -18.87
N ALA A 79 -2.83 3.25 -19.27
CA ALA A 79 -3.00 3.77 -20.63
C ALA A 79 -2.56 2.76 -21.71
N GLU A 80 -1.49 2.02 -21.43
CA GLU A 80 -0.85 1.03 -22.30
C GLU A 80 -1.47 -0.38 -22.19
N LEU A 81 -2.34 -0.63 -21.20
CA LEU A 81 -2.98 -1.94 -21.02
C LEU A 81 -3.89 -2.30 -22.19
N THR A 82 -3.82 -3.57 -22.59
CA THR A 82 -4.72 -4.19 -23.57
C THR A 82 -5.21 -5.54 -23.04
N PHE A 83 -6.41 -5.94 -23.47
CA PHE A 83 -7.03 -7.18 -23.01
C PHE A 83 -7.42 -8.05 -24.21
N PRO A 84 -7.09 -9.35 -24.21
CA PRO A 84 -7.42 -10.23 -25.32
C PRO A 84 -8.93 -10.50 -25.40
N GLN A 85 -9.63 -10.55 -24.26
CA GLN A 85 -11.07 -10.85 -24.20
C GLN A 85 -11.91 -9.61 -24.46
N GLU A 86 -12.94 -9.72 -25.29
CA GLU A 86 -13.84 -8.61 -25.66
C GLU A 86 -14.58 -8.04 -24.44
N ALA A 87 -15.11 -8.92 -23.56
CA ALA A 87 -15.81 -8.50 -22.35
C ALA A 87 -14.92 -7.63 -21.43
N GLN A 88 -13.65 -7.99 -21.27
CA GLN A 88 -12.69 -7.20 -20.50
C GLN A 88 -12.37 -5.88 -21.18
N ARG A 89 -12.24 -5.87 -22.52
CA ARG A 89 -12.00 -4.66 -23.32
C ARG A 89 -13.16 -3.67 -23.21
N LYS A 90 -14.40 -4.15 -23.25
CA LYS A 90 -15.60 -3.32 -23.06
C LYS A 90 -15.60 -2.67 -21.67
N LYS A 91 -15.44 -3.47 -20.61
CA LYS A 91 -15.35 -2.96 -19.22
C LYS A 91 -14.20 -1.95 -19.04
N PHE A 92 -13.08 -2.20 -19.69
CA PHE A 92 -11.94 -1.29 -19.65
C PHE A 92 -12.19 0.03 -20.37
N ASN A 93 -12.87 0.00 -21.53
CA ASN A 93 -13.27 1.22 -22.24
C ASN A 93 -14.27 2.05 -21.44
N GLU A 94 -15.21 1.41 -20.73
CA GLU A 94 -16.11 2.09 -19.78
C GLU A 94 -15.32 2.78 -18.66
N LEU A 95 -14.29 2.13 -18.10
CA LEU A 95 -13.42 2.74 -17.09
C LEU A 95 -12.54 3.87 -17.67
N LYS A 96 -12.12 3.78 -18.93
CA LYS A 96 -11.38 4.84 -19.63
C LYS A 96 -12.24 6.07 -19.96
N ALA A 97 -13.56 5.95 -19.94
CA ALA A 97 -14.46 7.08 -20.13
C ALA A 97 -14.36 8.11 -18.99
N TYR A 98 -13.93 7.69 -17.79
CA TYR A 98 -13.61 8.60 -16.70
C TYR A 98 -12.29 9.32 -16.99
N ASN A 99 -12.29 10.66 -16.91
CA ASN A 99 -11.09 11.46 -17.13
C ASN A 99 -10.20 11.47 -15.87
N LEU A 100 -9.58 10.33 -15.59
CA LEU A 100 -8.73 10.12 -14.43
C LEU A 100 -7.52 11.07 -14.40
N GLN A 101 -7.02 11.48 -15.57
CA GLN A 101 -5.93 12.46 -15.67
C GLN A 101 -6.36 13.83 -15.15
N LYS A 102 -7.57 14.28 -15.50
CA LYS A 102 -8.12 15.53 -14.97
C LYS A 102 -8.38 15.43 -13.47
N GLU A 103 -8.93 14.32 -13.00
CA GLU A 103 -9.16 14.07 -11.57
C GLU A 103 -7.85 14.14 -10.78
N MET A 104 -6.79 13.48 -11.26
CA MET A 104 -5.47 13.57 -10.66
C MET A 104 -4.93 15.00 -10.55
N GLY A 105 -5.17 15.83 -11.57
CA GLY A 105 -4.79 17.24 -11.55
C GLY A 105 -5.53 18.04 -10.47
N SER A 106 -6.73 17.62 -10.07
CA SER A 106 -7.52 18.29 -9.03
C SER A 106 -7.17 17.88 -7.59
N LEU A 107 -6.43 16.78 -7.41
CA LEU A 107 -6.04 16.23 -6.10
C LEU A 107 -4.71 16.80 -5.58
N ARG A 108 -4.00 17.58 -6.40
CA ARG A 108 -2.72 18.22 -6.09
C ARG A 108 -2.94 19.66 -5.66
#